data_AF-A0A967SX11-F1
#
_entry.id   AF-A0A967SX11-F1
#
_cell.length_a   1.000
_cell.length_b   1.000
_cell.length_c   1.000
_cell.angle_alpha   90.00
_cell.angle_beta   90.00
_cell.angle_gamma   90.00
#
_symmetry.space_group_name_H-M   'P 1'
#
loop_
_entity.id
_entity.type
_entity.pdbx_description
1 polymer ?
#
loop_
_entity_poly.entity_id
_entity_poly.type
_entity_poly.pdbx_seq_one_letter_code
_entity_poly.pdbx_strand_id
1 'polypeptide(L)' 'EWAIVVADWIKEGLHPYVFIHTPDKVSQPKNARRFHQLLSDLVEIDPMPAWPIDRQSKQMNLF' A
#
# COMPACT_ATOMS: atom_id res chain seq x y z
N GLU A 1 1.50 -11.65 9.93
CA GLU A 1 1.79 -12.91 9.21
C GLU A 1 2.06 -12.66 7.73
N TRP A 2 1.12 -12.15 6.93
CA TRP A 2 1.34 -11.92 5.48
C TRP A 2 2.51 -10.99 5.10
N ALA A 3 2.77 -9.92 5.87
CA ALA A 3 3.89 -9.02 5.57
C ALA A 3 5.25 -9.75 5.62
N ILE A 4 5.39 -10.75 6.49
CA ILE A 4 6.61 -11.57 6.60
C ILE A 4 6.78 -12.43 5.35
N VAL A 5 5.71 -13.12 4.93
CA VAL A 5 5.73 -13.95 3.71
C VAL A 5 6.13 -13.14 2.48
N VAL A 6 5.52 -11.95 2.32
CA VAL A 6 5.84 -11.07 1.18
C VAL A 6 7.25 -10.50 1.27
N ALA A 7 7.73 -10.16 2.48
CA ALA A 7 9.10 -9.73 2.70
C ALA A 7 10.10 -10.82 2.30
N ASP A 8 9.82 -12.08 2.60
CA ASP A 8 10.70 -13.20 2.25
C ASP A 8 10.75 -13.40 0.73
N TRP A 9 9.61 -13.31 0.03
CA TRP A 9 9.59 -13.32 -1.44
C TRP A 9 10.42 -12.18 -2.05
N ILE A 10 10.35 -10.97 -1.48
CA ILE A 10 11.17 -9.83 -1.94
C ILE A 10 12.66 -10.12 -1.73
N LYS A 11 13.06 -10.69 -0.59
CA LYS A 11 14.45 -11.08 -0.32
C LYS A 11 14.96 -12.17 -1.25
N GLU A 12 14.07 -13.02 -1.76
CA GLU A 12 14.38 -14.02 -2.80
C GLU A 12 14.47 -13.42 -4.23
N GLY A 13 14.24 -12.11 -4.39
CA GLY A 13 14.33 -11.40 -5.66
C GLY A 13 13.02 -11.37 -6.46
N LEU A 14 11.89 -11.78 -5.85
CA LEU A 14 10.57 -11.69 -6.48
C LEU A 14 10.00 -10.26 -6.37
N HIS A 15 9.09 -9.93 -7.29
CA HIS A 15 8.42 -8.64 -7.35
C HIS A 15 6.89 -8.83 -7.19
N PRO A 16 6.40 -9.05 -5.96
CA PRO A 16 5.00 -9.40 -5.72
C PRO A 16 4.06 -8.20 -5.90
N TYR A 17 2.89 -8.48 -6.47
CA TYR A 17 1.77 -7.54 -6.54
C TYR A 17 0.68 -7.97 -5.56
N VAL A 18 0.43 -7.15 -4.53
CA VAL A 18 -0.48 -7.49 -3.42
C VAL A 18 -1.76 -6.66 -3.52
N PHE A 19 -2.91 -7.33 -3.51
CA PHE A 19 -4.23 -6.72 -3.46
C PHE A 19 -4.92 -7.10 -2.15
N ILE A 20 -5.52 -6.14 -1.43
CA ILE A 20 -6.25 -6.39 -0.19
C ILE A 20 -7.74 -6.17 -0.44
N HIS A 21 -8.52 -7.22 -0.17
CA HIS A 21 -9.98 -7.18 -0.20
C HIS A 21 -10.55 -7.34 1.20
N THR A 22 -11.52 -6.50 1.56
CA THR A 22 -12.30 -6.61 2.79
C THR A 22 -13.78 -6.59 2.44
N PRO A 23 -14.65 -7.23 3.26
CA PRO A 23 -16.09 -7.27 2.98
C PRO A 23 -16.72 -5.89 2.84
N ASP A 24 -16.22 -4.90 3.60
CA ASP A 24 -16.61 -3.50 3.47
C ASP A 24 -15.61 -2.71 2.61
N LYS A 25 -16.07 -1.66 1.92
CA LYS A 25 -15.22 -0.82 1.08
C LYS A 25 -14.37 0.18 1.88
N VAL A 26 -14.75 0.47 3.12
CA VAL A 26 -14.16 1.56 3.92
C VAL A 26 -12.82 1.14 4.52
N SER A 27 -12.67 -0.13 4.89
CA SER A 27 -11.47 -0.67 5.52
C SER A 27 -10.37 -1.09 4.53
N GLN A 28 -10.72 -1.37 3.26
CA GLN A 28 -9.77 -1.73 2.19
C GLN A 28 -8.53 -0.81 2.15
N PRO A 29 -8.67 0.52 1.99
CA PRO A 29 -7.52 1.40 1.86
C PRO A 29 -6.68 1.50 3.15
N LYS A 30 -7.33 1.40 4.31
CA LYS A 30 -6.64 1.41 5.61
C LYS A 30 -5.80 0.15 5.79
N ASN A 31 -6.36 -1.01 5.43
CA ASN A 31 -5.65 -2.28 5.50
C ASN A 31 -4.48 -2.34 4.50
N ALA A 32 -4.66 -1.85 3.26
CA ALA A 32 -3.57 -1.75 2.28
C ALA A 32 -2.40 -0.88 2.78
N ARG A 33 -2.70 0.27 3.37
CA ARG A 33 -1.70 1.15 3.97
C ARG A 33 -1.00 0.52 5.17
N ARG A 34 -1.77 -0.10 6.06
CA ARG A 34 -1.21 -0.78 7.23
C ARG A 34 -0.30 -1.93 6.81
N PHE A 35 -0.67 -2.68 5.79
CA PHE A 35 0.16 -3.74 5.24
C PHE A 35 1.49 -3.20 4.68
N HIS A 36 1.46 -2.12 3.90
CA HIS A 36 2.69 -1.48 3.39
C HIS A 36 3.61 -0.99 4.52
N GLN A 37 3.05 -0.39 5.59
CA GLN A 37 3.83 -0.01 6.78
C GLN A 37 4.50 -1.22 7.45
N LEU A 38 3.74 -2.30 7.65
CA LEU A 38 4.30 -3.52 8.22
C LEU A 38 5.38 -4.15 7.32
N LEU A 39 5.26 -4.00 6.00
CA LEU A 39 6.25 -4.49 5.05
C LEU A 39 7.50 -3.62 5.05
N SER A 40 7.37 -2.29 5.15
CA SER A 40 8.52 -1.37 5.25
C SER A 40 9.34 -1.55 6.52
N ASP A 41 8.74 -2.10 7.58
CA ASP A 41 9.47 -2.47 8.80
C ASP A 41 10.36 -3.72 8.59
N LEU A 42 10.15 -4.47 7.50
CA LEU A 42 10.80 -5.76 7.22
C LEU A 42 11.78 -5.74 6.03
N VAL A 43 11.55 -4.86 5.05
CA VAL A 43 12.35 -4.71 3.82
C VAL A 43 12.38 -3.25 3.38
N GLU A 44 13.45 -2.87 2.69
CA GLU A 44 13.56 -1.54 2.08
C GLU A 44 12.66 -1.46 0.84
N ILE A 45 11.64 -0.59 0.91
CA ILE A 45 10.69 -0.34 -0.17
C ILE A 45 10.37 1.15 -0.24
N ASP A 46 9.99 1.61 -1.43
CA ASP A 46 9.58 3.00 -1.61
C ASP A 46 8.36 3.35 -0.75
N PRO A 47 8.32 4.57 -0.20
CA PRO A 47 7.17 5.04 0.58
C PRO A 47 5.91 5.09 -0.29
N MET A 48 4.77 4.76 0.31
CA MET A 48 3.49 4.88 -0.40
C MET A 48 3.19 6.35 -0.69
N PRO A 49 2.65 6.69 -1.88
CA PRO A 49 2.21 8.05 -2.16
C PRO A 49 1.15 8.54 -1.16
N ALA A 50 1.14 9.85 -0.94
CA ALA A 50 0.10 10.53 -0.17
C ALA A 50 -1.31 10.19 -0.69
N TRP A 51 -2.30 10.19 0.20
CA TRP A 51 -3.67 9.82 -0.19
C TRP A 51 -4.17 10.80 -1.25
N PRO A 52 -4.97 10.37 -2.24
CA PRO A 52 -5.53 11.30 -3.20
C PRO A 52 -6.27 12.49 -2.58
N ILE A 53 -6.90 12.33 -1.41
CA ILE A 53 -7.56 13.45 -0.70
C ILE A 53 -6.58 14.41 -0.03
N ASP A 54 -5.40 13.92 0.33
CA ASP A 54 -4.34 14.70 0.99
C ASP A 54 -3.49 15.44 -0.05
N ARG A 55 -3.48 14.94 -1.29
CA ARG A 55 -2.90 15.65 -2.43
C ARG A 55 -3.78 16.86 -2.69
N GLN A 56 -3.29 18.06 -2.38
CA GLN A 56 -3.86 19.33 -2.83
C GLN A 56 -3.72 19.45 -4.36
N SER A 57 -4.32 18.53 -5.12
CA SER A 57 -4.54 18.74 -6.53
C SER A 57 -5.55 19.88 -6.62
N LYS A 58 -5.08 21.05 -7.02
CA LYS A 58 -5.94 22.13 -7.52
C LYS A 58 -6.86 21.44 -8.53
N GLN A 59 -8.13 21.28 -8.18
CA GLN A 59 -9.10 20.69 -9.10
C GLN A 59 -9.06 21.57 -10.34
N MET A 60 -8.50 21.04 -11.44
CA MET A 60 -8.58 21.75 -12.70
C MET A 60 -10.06 21.72 -13.08
N ASN A 61 -10.59 22.91 -13.28
CA ASN A 61 -11.97 23.16 -13.64
C ASN A 61 -12.33 22.25 -14.82
N LEU A 62 -13.52 21.65 -14.79
CA LEU A 62 -14.07 20.92 -15.93
C LEU A 62 -14.72 21.87 -16.97
N PHE A 63 -14.40 23.17 -16.88
CA PHE A 63 -14.93 24.25 -17.72
C PHE A 63 -13.82 25.20 -18.13
#